data_AF-A0A538DGP9-F1
#
_entry.id   AF-A0A538DGP9-F1
#
_cell.length_a   1.000
_cell.length_b   1.000
_cell.length_c   1.000
_cell.angle_alpha   90.00
_cell.angle_beta   90.00
_cell.angle_gamma   90.00
#
_symmetry.space_group_name_H-M   'P 1'
#
loop_
_entity.id
_entity.type
_entity.pdbx_description
1 polymer ?
#
loop_
_entity_poly.entity_id
_entity_poly.type
_entity_poly.pdbx_seq_one_letter_code
_entity_poly.pdbx_strand_id
1 'polypeptide(L)'
;MSLENAGTAAWRGLNLSYHWLDDRGNPIVWDGLRHEVSAKPGERLELELFVRSPIPPGSYRLALDLVDEKRFWLAELGNFTPELDVEVVPRDATAARAFLPPHADLDPEWEERVYVAHTEGYAAVGGSIEMRRTPSELEPYAPGGGRNPAFAHPLVLPSLLPPLEPNTEVAGLPAWQPEGDEPWVYDARIRLRLRPRSRRST
;
A
#
# COMPACT_ATOMS: atom_id res chain seq x y z
N MET A 1 13.98 14.42 -14.58
CA MET A 1 13.06 14.35 -15.74
C MET A 1 12.91 15.75 -16.29
N SER A 2 12.89 15.90 -17.62
CA SER A 2 12.71 17.21 -18.27
C SER A 2 11.26 17.41 -18.69
N LEU A 3 10.68 18.55 -18.33
CA LEU A 3 9.32 18.95 -18.71
C LEU A 3 9.36 20.34 -19.34
N GLU A 4 8.68 20.54 -20.47
CA GLU A 4 8.64 21.83 -21.17
C GLU A 4 7.21 22.33 -21.36
N ASN A 5 6.98 23.62 -21.09
CA ASN A 5 5.74 24.26 -21.48
C ASN A 5 5.81 24.71 -22.94
N ALA A 6 5.51 23.79 -23.85
CA ALA A 6 5.41 24.07 -25.29
C ALA A 6 4.15 24.87 -25.68
N GLY A 7 3.29 25.21 -24.70
CA GLY A 7 2.07 25.99 -24.92
C GLY A 7 2.33 27.49 -24.98
N THR A 8 1.26 28.24 -25.26
CA THR A 8 1.28 29.72 -25.33
C THR A 8 0.86 30.39 -24.03
N ALA A 9 0.32 29.63 -23.07
CA ALA A 9 -0.12 30.11 -21.78
C ALA A 9 0.82 29.63 -20.67
N ALA A 10 1.08 30.49 -19.68
CA ALA A 10 1.82 30.09 -18.49
C ALA A 10 1.02 29.08 -17.66
N TRP A 11 1.67 28.03 -17.17
CA TRP A 11 1.12 27.16 -16.13
C TRP A 11 1.13 27.90 -14.80
N ARG A 12 0.01 27.84 -14.07
CA ARG A 12 -0.16 28.51 -12.77
C ARG A 12 -0.73 27.51 -11.77
N GLY A 13 0.14 26.64 -11.26
CA GLY A 13 -0.24 25.60 -10.30
C GLY A 13 -0.96 24.41 -10.95
N LEU A 14 -0.44 23.92 -12.08
CA LEU A 14 -0.82 22.58 -12.54
C LEU A 14 -0.11 21.54 -11.66
N ASN A 15 -0.56 20.30 -11.67
CA ASN A 15 0.19 19.20 -11.10
C ASN A 15 0.70 18.26 -12.18
N LEU A 16 1.96 17.87 -12.09
CA LEU A 16 2.46 16.67 -12.77
C LEU A 16 2.10 15.45 -11.91
N SER A 17 1.52 14.44 -12.55
CA SER A 17 1.17 13.18 -11.91
C SER A 17 1.31 12.03 -12.90
N TYR A 18 0.76 10.87 -12.57
CA TYR A 18 0.89 9.67 -13.38
C TYR A 18 -0.28 8.71 -13.20
N HIS A 19 -0.40 7.82 -14.19
CA HIS A 19 -1.25 6.66 -14.20
C HIS A 19 -0.40 5.41 -14.35
N TRP A 20 -0.78 4.34 -13.67
CA TRP A 20 -0.27 3.00 -13.96
C TRP A 20 -1.27 2.25 -14.82
N LEU A 21 -0.80 1.70 -15.93
CA LEU A 21 -1.59 0.94 -16.88
C LEU A 21 -1.14 -0.53 -16.90
N ASP A 22 -2.09 -1.44 -17.14
CA ASP A 22 -1.81 -2.84 -17.44
C ASP A 22 -1.27 -3.05 -18.87
N ASP A 23 -1.00 -4.30 -19.24
CA ASP A 23 -0.48 -4.70 -20.56
C ASP A 23 -1.43 -4.37 -21.73
N ARG A 24 -2.70 -4.11 -21.44
CA ARG A 24 -3.75 -3.74 -22.39
C ARG A 24 -4.01 -2.24 -22.43
N GLY A 25 -3.29 -1.46 -21.62
CA GLY A 25 -3.47 -0.02 -21.49
C GLY A 25 -4.64 0.39 -20.59
N ASN A 26 -5.23 -0.52 -19.82
CA ASN A 26 -6.26 -0.15 -18.85
C ASN A 26 -5.60 0.43 -17.59
N PRO A 27 -6.15 1.53 -17.02
CA PRO A 27 -5.61 2.09 -15.80
C PRO A 27 -5.90 1.19 -14.60
N ILE A 28 -4.82 0.79 -13.91
CA ILE A 28 -4.87 0.10 -12.61
C ILE A 28 -4.70 1.09 -11.44
N VAL A 29 -3.99 2.19 -11.68
CA VAL A 29 -3.93 3.36 -10.80
C VAL A 29 -4.17 4.57 -11.68
N TRP A 30 -5.31 5.21 -11.53
CA TRP A 30 -5.65 6.42 -12.28
C TRP A 30 -5.16 7.69 -11.60
N ASP A 31 -4.94 7.68 -10.29
CA ASP A 31 -4.66 8.91 -9.56
C ASP A 31 -3.35 8.75 -8.77
N GLY A 32 -2.23 9.11 -9.42
CA GLY A 32 -0.89 9.08 -8.83
C GLY A 32 -0.60 10.26 -7.89
N LEU A 33 0.60 10.28 -7.32
CA LEU A 33 1.03 11.41 -6.47
C LEU A 33 1.10 12.72 -7.27
N ARG A 34 0.76 13.82 -6.62
CA ARG A 34 0.81 15.17 -7.20
C ARG A 34 2.17 15.82 -6.97
N HIS A 35 2.67 16.48 -8.00
CA HIS A 35 3.80 17.39 -7.91
C HIS A 35 3.42 18.72 -8.56
N GLU A 36 3.28 19.76 -7.76
CA GLU A 36 2.89 21.08 -8.26
C GLU A 36 3.99 21.65 -9.17
N VAL A 37 3.59 22.11 -10.36
CA VAL A 37 4.49 22.71 -11.36
C VAL A 37 3.93 24.02 -11.89
N SER A 38 4.85 24.94 -12.15
CA SER A 38 4.57 26.21 -12.82
C SER A 38 5.68 26.52 -13.80
N ALA A 39 5.33 26.95 -15.01
CA ALA A 39 6.26 27.26 -16.08
C ALA A 39 5.68 28.32 -17.01
N LYS A 40 6.51 29.27 -17.42
CA LYS A 40 6.18 30.22 -18.49
C LYS A 40 6.17 29.51 -19.85
N PRO A 41 5.52 30.09 -20.87
CA PRO A 41 5.63 29.59 -22.25
C PRO A 41 7.10 29.44 -22.68
N GLY A 42 7.46 28.27 -23.20
CA GLY A 42 8.82 27.90 -23.62
C GLY A 42 9.79 27.56 -22.48
N GLU A 43 9.38 27.64 -21.22
CA GLU A 43 10.23 27.29 -20.08
C GLU A 43 10.34 25.77 -19.94
N ARG A 44 11.54 25.32 -19.59
CA ARG A 44 11.86 23.91 -19.32
C ARG A 44 12.27 23.74 -17.86
N LEU A 45 11.70 22.73 -17.23
CA LEU A 45 11.91 22.35 -15.84
C LEU A 45 12.64 21.00 -15.77
N GLU A 46 13.55 20.86 -14.81
CA GLU A 46 14.11 19.57 -14.42
C GLU A 46 13.53 19.19 -13.05
N LEU A 47 12.87 18.04 -12.99
CA LEU A 47 12.08 17.61 -11.83
C LEU A 47 12.46 16.20 -11.38
N GLU A 48 12.38 15.98 -10.07
CA GLU A 48 12.36 14.66 -9.44
C GLU A 48 10.94 14.35 -8.97
N LEU A 49 10.42 13.18 -9.36
CA LEU A 49 9.07 12.76 -9.03
C LEU A 49 9.11 11.56 -8.10
N PHE A 50 8.29 11.62 -7.06
CA PHE A 50 7.99 10.45 -6.24
C PHE A 50 6.91 9.62 -6.92
N VAL A 51 7.25 8.39 -7.27
CA VAL A 51 6.34 7.42 -7.90
C VAL A 51 6.12 6.27 -6.93
N ARG A 52 4.86 5.94 -6.67
CA ARG A 52 4.46 4.75 -5.92
C ARG A 52 4.17 3.64 -6.91
N SER A 53 4.88 2.53 -6.79
CA SER A 53 4.65 1.35 -7.63
C SER A 53 3.27 0.74 -7.38
N PRO A 54 2.63 0.14 -8.39
CA PRO A 54 1.45 -0.67 -8.20
C PRO A 54 1.76 -1.93 -7.39
N ILE A 55 0.70 -2.54 -6.86
CA ILE A 55 0.74 -3.83 -6.17
C ILE A 55 -0.27 -4.73 -6.91
N PRO A 56 0.11 -5.97 -7.32
CA PRO A 56 1.37 -6.67 -7.06
C PRO A 56 2.53 -6.27 -8.02
N PRO A 57 3.73 -6.88 -7.89
CA PRO A 57 4.84 -6.75 -8.81
C PRO A 57 4.50 -7.35 -10.19
N GLY A 58 5.16 -6.83 -11.23
CA GLY A 58 4.94 -7.23 -12.63
C GLY A 58 5.32 -6.13 -13.62
N SER A 59 5.04 -6.40 -14.90
CA SER A 59 5.25 -5.44 -15.98
C SER A 59 4.06 -4.48 -16.11
N TYR A 60 4.34 -3.19 -16.07
CA TYR A 60 3.34 -2.13 -16.16
C TYR A 60 3.83 -1.01 -17.08
N ARG A 61 2.90 -0.14 -17.46
CA ARG A 61 3.25 1.12 -18.11
C ARG A 61 2.94 2.30 -17.20
N LEU A 62 3.93 3.17 -17.00
CA LEU A 62 3.78 4.43 -16.30
C LEU A 62 3.49 5.53 -17.33
N ALA A 63 2.29 6.11 -17.28
CA ALA A 63 1.87 7.20 -18.14
C ALA A 63 1.89 8.51 -17.35
N LEU A 64 2.67 9.51 -17.78
CA LEU A 64 2.81 10.79 -17.10
C LEU A 64 1.89 11.83 -17.72
N ASP A 65 1.15 12.55 -16.88
CA ASP A 65 0.25 13.60 -17.38
C ASP A 65 0.20 14.81 -16.44
N LEU A 66 -0.14 15.95 -17.02
CA LEU A 66 -0.46 17.17 -16.29
C LEU A 66 -1.95 17.19 -15.98
N VAL A 67 -2.30 17.65 -14.78
CA VAL A 67 -3.69 17.84 -14.36
C VAL A 67 -3.90 19.27 -13.89
N ASP A 68 -4.97 19.88 -14.39
CA ASP A 68 -5.58 21.08 -13.80
C ASP A 68 -6.62 20.60 -12.79
N GLU A 69 -6.33 20.80 -11.50
CA GLU A 69 -7.09 20.20 -10.40
C GLU A 69 -8.60 20.43 -10.54
N LYS A 70 -9.35 19.32 -10.42
CA LYS A 70 -10.82 19.29 -10.52
C LYS A 70 -11.38 19.71 -11.88
N ARG A 71 -10.56 19.79 -12.94
CA ARG A 71 -10.99 20.21 -14.27
C ARG A 71 -10.76 19.12 -15.30
N PHE A 72 -9.52 18.81 -15.61
CA PHE A 72 -9.18 17.79 -16.60
C PHE A 72 -7.71 17.38 -16.50
N TRP A 73 -7.46 16.17 -16.98
CA TRP A 73 -6.14 15.70 -17.36
C TRP A 73 -5.82 16.23 -18.76
N LEU A 74 -4.59 16.66 -19.02
CA LEU A 74 -4.25 17.27 -20.31
C LEU A 74 -4.33 16.25 -21.46
N ALA A 75 -4.14 14.96 -21.18
CA ALA A 75 -4.39 13.88 -22.15
C ALA A 75 -5.84 13.87 -22.66
N GLU A 76 -6.83 14.27 -21.85
CA GLU A 76 -8.23 14.37 -22.26
C GLU A 76 -8.45 15.46 -23.32
N LEU A 77 -7.55 16.44 -23.38
CA LEU A 77 -7.52 17.47 -24.41
C LEU A 77 -6.66 17.08 -25.62
N GLY A 78 -6.15 15.85 -25.67
CA GLY A 78 -5.30 15.33 -26.73
C GLY A 78 -3.82 15.71 -26.58
N ASN A 79 -3.38 16.14 -25.38
CA ASN A 79 -1.96 16.33 -25.12
C ASN A 79 -1.23 14.98 -25.18
N PHE A 80 0.03 15.00 -25.61
CA PHE A 80 0.87 13.80 -25.58
C PHE A 80 1.21 13.42 -24.13
N THR A 81 1.04 12.15 -23.81
CA THR A 81 1.33 11.54 -22.51
C THR A 81 2.57 10.67 -22.65
N PRO A 82 3.73 11.07 -22.09
CA PRO A 82 4.91 10.21 -22.08
C PRO A 82 4.63 8.92 -21.31
N GLU A 83 4.95 7.78 -21.93
CA GLU A 83 4.78 6.46 -21.33
C GLU A 83 6.12 5.74 -21.19
N LEU A 84 6.31 5.01 -20.09
CA LEU A 84 7.49 4.18 -19.83
C LEU A 84 7.06 2.77 -19.45
N ASP A 85 7.66 1.76 -20.08
CA ASP A 85 7.55 0.38 -19.61
C ASP A 85 8.41 0.22 -18.35
N VAL A 86 7.80 -0.28 -17.28
CA VAL A 86 8.44 -0.46 -15.97
C VAL A 86 8.19 -1.87 -15.47
N GLU A 87 9.27 -2.54 -15.09
CA GLU A 87 9.21 -3.79 -14.36
C GLU A 87 9.23 -3.50 -12.85
N VAL A 88 8.11 -3.74 -12.20
CA VAL A 88 8.00 -3.66 -10.73
C VAL A 88 8.44 -5.00 -10.18
N VAL A 89 9.55 -4.99 -9.45
CA VAL A 89 10.11 -6.20 -8.83
C VAL A 89 9.50 -6.46 -7.44
N PRO A 90 9.53 -7.71 -6.94
CA PRO A 90 9.09 -8.01 -5.59
C PRO A 90 9.81 -7.15 -4.53
N ARG A 91 9.05 -6.71 -3.53
CA ARG A 91 9.60 -5.98 -2.38
C ARG A 91 10.49 -6.89 -1.55
N ASP A 92 11.60 -6.35 -1.07
CA ASP A 92 12.44 -7.04 -0.10
C ASP A 92 11.69 -7.17 1.25
N ALA A 93 11.26 -8.38 1.56
CA ALA A 93 10.55 -8.72 2.79
C ALA A 93 11.47 -9.20 3.92
N THR A 94 12.80 -9.26 3.72
CA THR A 94 13.74 -9.87 4.68
C THR A 94 13.75 -9.20 6.05
N ALA A 95 13.47 -7.90 6.10
CA ALA A 95 13.44 -7.13 7.33
C ALA A 95 12.08 -7.20 8.07
N ALA A 96 11.07 -7.88 7.52
CA ALA A 96 9.74 -7.95 8.10
C ALA A 96 9.75 -8.66 9.47
N ARG A 97 8.95 -8.15 10.40
CA ARG A 97 8.87 -8.68 11.78
C ARG A 97 7.42 -8.87 12.19
N ALA A 98 7.12 -10.06 12.69
CA ALA A 98 5.83 -10.38 13.26
C ALA A 98 5.80 -10.03 14.76
N PHE A 99 4.81 -9.25 15.17
CA PHE A 99 4.61 -8.83 16.57
C PHE A 99 3.67 -9.79 17.28
N LEU A 100 4.13 -11.01 17.50
CA LEU A 100 3.34 -12.12 18.05
C LEU A 100 3.63 -12.35 19.55
N PRO A 101 2.63 -12.73 20.36
CA PRO A 101 2.89 -13.15 21.73
C PRO A 101 3.49 -14.57 21.76
N PRO A 102 4.20 -14.97 22.83
CA PRO A 102 4.83 -16.30 22.93
C PRO A 102 3.88 -17.50 22.87
N HIS A 103 2.57 -17.28 22.94
CA HIS A 103 1.53 -18.31 22.97
C HIS A 103 0.67 -18.32 21.69
N ALA A 104 1.14 -17.64 20.64
CA ALA A 104 0.57 -17.76 19.31
C ALA A 104 0.99 -19.09 18.67
N ASP A 105 -0.01 -19.79 18.15
CA ASP A 105 0.14 -21.02 17.37
C ASP A 105 -0.23 -20.67 15.92
N LEU A 106 0.72 -20.76 15.00
CA LEU A 106 0.55 -20.30 13.62
C LEU A 106 0.04 -21.43 12.75
N ASP A 107 -0.89 -21.13 11.84
CA ASP A 107 -1.23 -22.09 10.79
C ASP A 107 0.02 -22.43 9.96
N PRO A 108 0.15 -23.66 9.41
CA PRO A 108 1.34 -24.05 8.63
C PRO A 108 1.65 -23.13 7.44
N GLU A 109 0.64 -22.49 6.85
CA GLU A 109 0.78 -21.58 5.71
C GLU A 109 0.99 -20.11 6.12
N TRP A 110 1.03 -19.81 7.43
CA TRP A 110 1.06 -18.44 7.92
C TRP A 110 2.29 -17.67 7.42
N GLU A 111 3.47 -18.27 7.55
CA GLU A 111 4.74 -17.63 7.16
C GLU A 111 4.78 -17.35 5.66
N GLU A 112 4.40 -18.33 4.84
CA GLU A 112 4.35 -18.19 3.38
C GLU A 112 3.38 -17.07 2.96
N ARG A 113 2.19 -17.02 3.54
CA ARG A 113 1.19 -16.00 3.20
C ARG A 113 1.62 -14.60 3.61
N VAL A 114 2.25 -14.45 4.77
CA VAL A 114 2.82 -13.17 5.24
C VAL A 114 3.96 -12.74 4.35
N TYR A 115 4.88 -13.65 4.01
CA TYR A 115 5.99 -13.38 3.11
C TYR A 115 5.49 -12.92 1.75
N VAL A 116 4.55 -13.65 1.14
CA VAL A 116 3.94 -13.29 -0.14
C VAL A 116 3.34 -11.89 -0.09
N ALA A 117 2.53 -11.57 0.93
CA ALA A 117 1.94 -10.24 1.07
C ALA A 117 3.01 -9.13 1.16
N HIS A 118 4.09 -9.33 1.93
CA HIS A 118 5.17 -8.36 1.96
C HIS A 118 5.88 -8.21 0.61
N THR A 119 6.20 -9.32 -0.06
CA THR A 119 6.85 -9.29 -1.39
C THR A 119 5.98 -8.70 -2.48
N GLU A 120 4.65 -8.77 -2.33
CA GLU A 120 3.71 -8.09 -3.22
C GLU A 120 3.81 -6.56 -3.10
N GLY A 121 4.24 -6.05 -1.95
CA GLY A 121 4.48 -4.62 -1.74
C GLY A 121 3.90 -4.07 -0.44
N TYR A 122 3.15 -4.85 0.34
CA TYR A 122 2.54 -4.37 1.58
C TYR A 122 3.58 -4.21 2.69
N ALA A 123 3.64 -3.01 3.29
CA ALA A 123 4.52 -2.71 4.42
C ALA A 123 3.99 -3.28 5.74
N ALA A 124 2.66 -3.38 5.87
CA ALA A 124 1.99 -3.95 7.04
C ALA A 124 0.98 -5.04 6.64
N VAL A 125 1.02 -6.17 7.33
CA VAL A 125 0.20 -7.34 7.03
C VAL A 125 -0.48 -7.82 8.31
N GLY A 126 -1.81 -7.95 8.26
CA GLY A 126 -2.64 -8.46 9.35
C GLY A 126 -3.39 -9.72 8.94
N GLY A 127 -3.76 -10.50 9.96
CA GLY A 127 -4.42 -11.80 9.79
C GLY A 127 -5.58 -12.01 10.76
N SER A 128 -6.23 -13.17 10.62
CA SER A 128 -7.31 -13.57 11.51
C SER A 128 -6.79 -14.30 12.74
N ILE A 129 -7.56 -14.20 13.82
CA ILE A 129 -7.20 -14.68 15.15
C ILE A 129 -8.30 -15.62 15.63
N GLU A 130 -7.93 -16.88 15.86
CA GLU A 130 -8.80 -17.87 16.47
C GLU A 130 -8.56 -17.94 17.99
N MET A 131 -9.65 -17.84 18.77
CA MET A 131 -9.62 -17.99 20.23
C MET A 131 -10.77 -18.86 20.69
N ARG A 132 -10.55 -19.65 21.75
CA ARG A 132 -11.63 -20.44 22.37
C ARG A 132 -12.74 -19.57 22.96
N ARG A 133 -12.39 -18.37 23.45
CA ARG A 133 -13.31 -17.34 23.91
C ARG A 133 -12.82 -16.01 23.35
N THR A 134 -13.46 -15.56 22.27
CA THR A 134 -13.13 -14.31 21.59
C THR A 134 -13.77 -13.15 22.35
N PRO A 135 -12.99 -12.18 22.87
CA PRO A 135 -13.52 -10.91 23.33
C PRO A 135 -14.24 -10.17 22.20
N SER A 136 -15.23 -9.34 22.52
CA SER A 136 -16.00 -8.57 21.54
C SER A 136 -15.11 -7.74 20.59
N GLU A 137 -14.00 -7.22 21.10
CA GLU A 137 -13.04 -6.39 20.39
C GLU A 137 -12.27 -7.17 19.30
N LEU A 138 -12.24 -8.51 19.40
CA LEU A 138 -11.59 -9.39 18.44
C LEU A 138 -12.57 -10.10 17.50
N GLU A 139 -13.88 -9.86 17.62
CA GLU A 139 -14.89 -10.42 16.69
C GLU A 139 -14.62 -10.07 15.22
N PRO A 140 -14.18 -8.84 14.85
CA PRO A 140 -13.86 -8.51 13.46
C PRO A 140 -12.72 -9.32 12.85
N TYR A 141 -11.92 -10.00 13.68
CA TYR A 141 -10.73 -10.76 13.28
C TYR A 141 -11.00 -12.26 13.19
N ALA A 142 -12.26 -12.68 13.30
CA ALA A 142 -12.63 -14.08 13.20
C ALA A 142 -12.21 -14.67 11.83
N PRO A 143 -11.70 -15.92 11.80
CA PRO A 143 -11.42 -16.61 10.54
C PRO A 143 -12.66 -16.80 9.67
N GLY A 144 -12.45 -17.04 8.37
CA GLY A 144 -13.54 -17.39 7.43
C GLY A 144 -13.69 -16.46 6.22
N GLY A 145 -12.81 -15.47 6.07
CA GLY A 145 -12.76 -14.56 4.92
C GLY A 145 -11.54 -14.75 4.01
N GLY A 146 -11.37 -13.81 3.09
CA GLY A 146 -10.19 -13.69 2.23
C GLY A 146 -9.41 -12.41 2.51
N ARG A 147 -8.70 -11.93 1.48
CA ARG A 147 -8.04 -10.63 1.49
C ARG A 147 -9.08 -9.50 1.52
N ASN A 148 -8.91 -8.55 2.43
CA ASN A 148 -9.75 -7.38 2.59
C ASN A 148 -8.89 -6.10 2.63
N PRO A 149 -8.74 -5.38 1.51
CA PRO A 149 -7.99 -4.12 1.48
C PRO A 149 -8.75 -2.95 2.13
N ALA A 150 -10.03 -3.11 2.46
CA ALA A 150 -10.88 -2.10 3.10
C ALA A 150 -11.22 -2.47 4.56
N PHE A 151 -10.36 -3.25 5.21
CA PHE A 151 -10.57 -3.66 6.60
C PHE A 151 -10.55 -2.43 7.52
N ALA A 152 -11.64 -2.22 8.25
CA ALA A 152 -11.89 -0.97 8.97
C ALA A 152 -11.20 -0.86 10.34
N HIS A 153 -10.47 -1.90 10.77
CA HIS A 153 -9.86 -1.99 12.10
C HIS A 153 -8.33 -2.05 12.02
N PRO A 154 -7.61 -1.72 13.11
CA PRO A 154 -6.16 -1.95 13.20
C PRO A 154 -5.77 -3.38 12.83
N LEU A 155 -4.55 -3.59 12.35
CA LEU A 155 -4.00 -4.93 12.15
C LEU A 155 -3.47 -5.45 13.48
N VAL A 156 -4.14 -6.45 14.06
CA VAL A 156 -3.76 -7.04 15.36
C VAL A 156 -2.71 -8.13 15.16
N LEU A 157 -1.69 -8.14 16.03
CA LEU A 157 -0.50 -8.98 15.92
C LEU A 157 0.14 -8.92 14.52
N PRO A 158 0.42 -7.70 14.00
CA PRO A 158 0.79 -7.50 12.62
C PRO A 158 2.18 -8.03 12.31
N SER A 159 2.44 -8.30 11.04
CA SER A 159 3.80 -8.34 10.48
C SER A 159 4.10 -7.01 9.79
N LEU A 160 5.20 -6.36 10.18
CA LEU A 160 5.55 -5.01 9.74
C LEU A 160 6.97 -4.95 9.19
N LEU A 161 7.16 -4.17 8.12
CA LEU A 161 8.49 -3.76 7.64
C LEU A 161 8.96 -2.49 8.37
N PRO A 162 10.25 -2.40 8.75
CA PRO A 162 10.80 -1.17 9.31
C PRO A 162 10.59 0.03 8.36
N PRO A 163 10.36 1.24 8.91
CA PRO A 163 10.40 1.59 10.33
C PRO A 163 9.07 1.40 11.07
N LEU A 164 8.08 0.70 10.48
CA LEU A 164 6.78 0.52 11.12
C LEU A 164 6.90 -0.33 12.39
N GLU A 165 6.24 0.14 13.44
CA GLU A 165 6.12 -0.51 14.74
C GLU A 165 4.65 -0.42 15.18
N PRO A 166 4.14 -1.34 16.01
CA PRO A 166 2.79 -1.24 16.57
C PRO A 166 2.58 0.12 17.23
N ASN A 167 1.49 0.82 16.87
CA ASN A 167 1.16 2.16 17.35
C ASN A 167 -0.12 2.19 18.20
N THR A 168 -0.78 1.05 18.40
CA THR A 168 -1.98 0.92 19.24
C THR A 168 -2.10 -0.50 19.82
N GLU A 169 -3.16 -0.74 20.58
CA GLU A 169 -3.51 -2.06 21.10
C GLU A 169 -5.00 -2.37 20.88
N VAL A 170 -5.32 -3.65 20.66
CA VAL A 170 -6.70 -4.16 20.63
C VAL A 170 -6.79 -5.35 21.57
N ALA A 171 -7.70 -5.31 22.53
CA ALA A 171 -7.82 -6.33 23.59
C ALA A 171 -6.49 -6.64 24.33
N GLY A 172 -5.62 -5.63 24.47
CA GLY A 172 -4.29 -5.75 25.10
C GLY A 172 -3.26 -6.51 24.25
N LEU A 173 -3.52 -6.69 22.96
CA LEU A 173 -2.58 -7.23 21.98
C LEU A 173 -1.97 -6.09 21.15
N PRO A 174 -0.67 -6.15 20.81
CA PRO A 174 -0.05 -5.20 19.90
C PRO A 174 -0.82 -5.11 18.59
N ALA A 175 -1.08 -3.90 18.13
CA ALA A 175 -1.78 -3.65 16.88
C ALA A 175 -1.17 -2.45 16.14
N TRP A 176 -1.39 -2.42 14.83
CA TRP A 176 -0.99 -1.31 13.98
C TRP A 176 -2.21 -0.72 13.29
N GLN A 177 -2.53 0.52 13.64
CA GLN A 177 -3.50 1.34 12.94
C GLN A 177 -2.81 1.95 11.71
N PRO A 178 -3.32 1.73 10.50
CA PRO A 178 -2.81 2.39 9.31
C PRO A 178 -2.72 3.90 9.47
N GLU A 179 -1.53 4.45 9.23
CA GLU A 179 -1.20 5.87 9.28
C GLU A 179 -0.36 6.25 8.06
N GLY A 180 -0.60 7.46 7.54
CA GLY A 180 0.01 7.92 6.31
C GLY A 180 -0.40 7.07 5.12
N ASP A 181 0.54 6.89 4.20
CA ASP A 181 0.27 6.30 2.89
C ASP A 181 0.93 4.92 2.74
N GLU A 182 1.52 4.34 3.78
CA GLU A 182 2.18 3.02 3.66
C GLU A 182 1.16 1.94 3.30
N PRO A 183 1.43 1.10 2.28
CA PRO A 183 0.50 0.08 1.83
C PRO A 183 0.34 -1.00 2.90
N TRP A 184 -0.88 -1.42 3.14
CA TRP A 184 -1.20 -2.45 4.12
C TRP A 184 -2.28 -3.39 3.61
N VAL A 185 -2.37 -4.57 4.22
CA VAL A 185 -3.40 -5.55 3.88
C VAL A 185 -3.85 -6.33 5.11
N TYR A 186 -5.15 -6.60 5.18
CA TYR A 186 -5.71 -7.64 6.02
C TYR A 186 -6.04 -8.87 5.17
N ASP A 187 -5.58 -10.05 5.57
CA ASP A 187 -5.92 -11.30 4.90
C ASP A 187 -6.35 -12.35 5.93
N ALA A 188 -7.65 -12.63 5.99
CA ALA A 188 -8.20 -13.57 6.96
C ALA A 188 -7.69 -15.01 6.77
N ARG A 189 -7.01 -15.34 5.65
CA ARG A 189 -6.35 -16.63 5.43
C ARG A 189 -5.03 -16.75 6.19
N ILE A 190 -4.42 -15.63 6.61
CA ILE A 190 -3.27 -15.59 7.52
C ILE A 190 -3.82 -15.84 8.92
N ARG A 191 -3.89 -17.12 9.31
CA ARG A 191 -4.56 -17.58 10.52
C ARG A 191 -3.57 -17.87 11.64
N LEU A 192 -3.85 -17.34 12.81
CA LEU A 192 -3.17 -17.76 14.04
C LEU A 192 -4.20 -18.11 15.12
N ARG A 193 -3.80 -18.97 16.05
CA ARG A 193 -4.59 -19.32 17.22
C ARG A 193 -3.90 -18.84 18.49
N LEU A 194 -4.61 -18.10 19.34
CA LEU A 194 -4.10 -17.69 20.64
C LEU A 194 -4.53 -18.68 21.72
N ARG A 195 -3.55 -19.30 22.37
CA ARG A 195 -3.79 -20.19 23.51
C ARG A 195 -3.99 -19.36 24.80
N PRO A 196 -4.79 -19.83 25.76
CA PRO A 196 -4.93 -19.14 27.05
C PRO A 196 -3.57 -18.96 27.72
N ARG A 197 -3.29 -17.78 28.30
CA ARG A 197 -2.09 -17.57 29.14
C ARG A 197 -2.11 -18.60 30.27
N SER A 198 -1.12 -19.50 30.34
CA SER A 198 -0.95 -20.34 31.52
C SER A 198 -0.70 -19.41 32.72
N ARG A 199 -1.51 -19.51 33.77
CA ARG A 199 -1.20 -18.86 35.05
C ARG A 199 0.09 -19.50 35.56
N ARG A 200 1.21 -18.78 35.53
CA ARG A 200 2.38 -19.16 36.35
C ARG A 200 1.89 -19.14 37.79
N SER A 201 1.76 -20.32 38.39
CA SER A 201 1.63 -20.45 39.84
C SER A 201 2.95 -19.96 40.42
N THR A 202 2.87 -18.92 41.26
CA THR A 202 3.95 -18.45 42.13
C THR A 202 4.46 -19.57 43.02
#